data_AF-A0A7C3H2T5-F1
#
_entry.id   AF-A0A7C3H2T5-F1
#
_cell.length_a   1.000
_cell.length_b   1.000
_cell.length_c   1.000
_cell.angle_alpha   90.00
_cell.angle_beta   90.00
_cell.angle_gamma   90.00
#
_symmetry.space_group_name_H-M   'P 1'
#
loop_
_entity.id
_entity.type
_entity.pdbx_description
1 polymer ?
#
loop_
_entity_poly.entity_id
_entity_poly.type
_entity_poly.pdbx_seq_one_letter_code
_entity_poly.pdbx_strand_id
1 'polypeptide(L)'
;MISPFSASFKPQGIHLPVYDNALDKIKDICWQKMKQAGKTSSEYIDRIKLELNVIESMGYAGYFLVVKEVIDFCRDNAIFHGAGRGSAVGSLVCYLLGITLLDPLKHGLIFERFLNPERIGLPDIDCDISSEGREDVLDFIRESYGEDMVAQIRTIGRCRAKQAVIDSFRICGKDHKLALSHSKMVPDDCETLSEAIKEVPALKQLTAGRLGKEMNHALALDGTVRSLGRHAGGIIIADKEVSNYVPVSYTEEGVISDLDMYDAEKYGLIKFDFLGLKSGAVIDELLKVRKPEYDQDFSINDPEIYKIIAKGDSIGLFQMESDRMTGVAKAMEVDNFNDVVALNAIVRPPTLLAGLDKTYCDVKHGIVKANYRHEDLEEVLSETHGIMLYQEQAMQVTRIMAGFSMAEADTFRKGCGKKLPEVIEKLKEDFIIRSIKRGYDKVLVNEMWELLELFSGYAFNKSHAVAYSYLTAQTAFFKTYFYHDFMCATMKIYNSDKYRLSKCYREIINKGYKLIPPTSKSQAWTSHNGKDFLLGLCSVSGIGESMVKSINDAGKCDIDGLEWLNTKQE
;
A
#
# COMPACT_ATOMS: atom_id res chain seq x y z
N MET A 1 -14.17 -2.35 43.58
CA MET A 1 -14.66 -1.26 42.72
C MET A 1 -13.44 -0.52 42.20
N ILE A 2 -13.08 -0.76 40.94
CA ILE A 2 -12.05 0.03 40.26
C ILE A 2 -12.67 1.42 40.09
N SER A 3 -12.02 2.44 40.65
CA SER A 3 -12.42 3.84 40.45
C SER A 3 -12.57 4.08 38.95
N PRO A 4 -13.66 4.70 38.47
CA PRO A 4 -13.69 5.18 37.11
C PRO A 4 -12.48 6.12 36.96
N PHE A 5 -11.61 5.84 35.99
CA PHE A 5 -10.55 6.75 35.59
C PHE A 5 -11.17 8.14 35.51
N SER A 6 -10.68 9.06 36.35
CA SER A 6 -11.19 10.42 36.38
C SER A 6 -11.09 11.01 34.98
N ALA A 7 -12.25 11.32 34.40
CA ALA A 7 -12.37 12.08 33.18
C ALA A 7 -11.70 13.45 33.38
N SER A 8 -10.41 13.56 33.02
CA SER A 8 -9.72 14.84 32.73
C SER A 8 -8.31 14.66 32.16
N PHE A 9 -7.76 13.45 32.07
CA PHE A 9 -6.48 13.24 31.38
C PHE A 9 -6.71 13.17 29.87
N LYS A 10 -6.77 14.34 29.23
CA LYS A 10 -6.52 14.49 27.79
C LYS A 10 -5.23 15.30 27.66
N PRO A 11 -4.09 14.66 27.34
CA PRO A 11 -2.91 15.38 26.90
C PRO A 11 -3.33 16.36 25.81
N GLN A 12 -2.95 17.62 25.94
CA GLN A 12 -3.20 18.63 24.92
C GLN A 12 -2.01 18.68 23.98
N GLY A 13 -2.28 18.68 22.68
CA GLY A 13 -1.26 18.80 21.63
C GLY A 13 -0.87 17.47 21.02
N ILE A 14 0.19 17.53 20.21
CA ILE A 14 0.79 16.38 19.51
C ILE A 14 2.06 16.01 20.25
N HIS A 15 2.26 14.72 20.47
CA HIS A 15 3.40 14.17 21.21
C HIS A 15 4.34 13.48 20.22
N LEU A 16 5.40 14.19 19.84
CA LEU A 16 6.41 13.73 18.88
C LEU A 16 7.81 14.01 19.43
N PRO A 17 8.82 13.22 19.04
CA PRO A 17 10.22 13.50 19.37
C PRO A 17 10.60 14.96 19.08
N VAL A 18 11.27 15.58 20.04
CA VAL A 18 11.66 16.99 19.98
C VAL A 18 13.03 17.11 19.35
N TYR A 19 13.12 17.93 18.30
CA TYR A 19 14.37 18.25 17.63
C TYR A 19 14.68 19.74 17.74
N ASP A 20 15.90 20.06 18.14
CA ASP A 20 16.39 21.43 18.06
C ASP A 20 16.45 21.89 16.60
N ASN A 21 15.83 23.05 16.34
CA ASN A 21 15.77 23.71 15.03
C ASN A 21 15.33 22.77 13.89
N ALA A 22 14.33 21.92 14.17
CA ALA A 22 13.84 20.90 13.23
C ALA A 22 13.53 21.45 11.83
N LEU A 23 12.85 22.59 11.80
CA LEU A 23 12.44 23.23 10.55
C LEU A 23 13.62 23.80 9.77
N ASP A 24 14.59 24.41 10.44
CA ASP A 24 15.77 24.96 9.78
C ASP A 24 16.60 23.84 9.15
N LYS A 25 16.74 22.70 9.84
CA LYS A 25 17.37 21.50 9.28
C LYS A 25 16.67 21.02 8.00
N ILE A 26 15.33 20.94 8.01
CA ILE A 26 14.57 20.57 6.80
C ILE A 26 14.80 21.59 5.68
N LYS A 27 14.71 22.89 5.98
CA LYS A 27 14.94 23.97 5.02
C LYS A 27 16.32 23.81 4.37
N ASP A 28 17.38 23.68 5.16
CA ASP A 28 18.75 23.57 4.68
C ASP A 28 18.95 22.35 3.77
N ILE A 29 18.48 21.17 4.19
CA ILE A 29 18.57 19.94 3.40
C ILE A 29 17.83 20.11 2.07
N CYS A 30 16.59 20.59 2.09
CA CYS A 30 15.79 20.70 0.90
C CYS A 30 16.37 21.72 -0.10
N TRP A 31 16.81 22.91 0.36
CA TRP A 31 17.44 23.90 -0.52
C TRP A 31 18.74 23.38 -1.13
N GLN A 32 19.57 22.70 -0.33
CA GLN A 32 20.82 22.10 -0.82
C GLN A 32 20.56 21.02 -1.87
N LYS A 33 19.68 20.06 -1.58
CA LYS A 33 19.33 18.95 -2.48
C LYS A 33 18.67 19.45 -3.77
N MET A 34 17.79 20.44 -3.67
CA MET A 34 17.15 21.05 -4.84
C MET A 34 18.17 21.71 -5.76
N LYS A 35 19.16 22.43 -5.20
CA LYS A 35 20.27 23.03 -5.96
C LYS A 35 21.16 21.96 -6.61
N GLN A 36 21.51 20.90 -5.89
CA GLN A 36 22.30 19.78 -6.41
C GLN A 36 21.60 19.06 -7.57
N ALA A 37 20.28 18.91 -7.49
CA ALA A 37 19.47 18.29 -8.53
C ALA A 37 19.20 19.20 -9.75
N GLY A 38 19.67 20.47 -9.74
CA GLY A 38 19.40 21.44 -10.80
C GLY A 38 17.93 21.87 -10.91
N LYS A 39 17.14 21.67 -9.86
CA LYS A 39 15.69 21.92 -9.83
C LYS A 39 15.35 23.35 -9.40
N THR A 40 15.85 24.33 -10.15
CA THR A 40 15.81 25.75 -9.75
C THR A 40 14.79 26.60 -10.52
N SER A 41 13.83 26.00 -11.23
CA SER A 41 12.76 26.77 -11.87
C SER A 41 11.83 27.39 -10.83
N SER A 42 11.08 28.42 -11.23
CA SER A 42 10.12 29.10 -10.35
C SER A 42 9.10 28.14 -9.76
N GLU A 43 8.63 27.17 -10.53
CA GLU A 43 7.66 26.16 -10.08
C GLU A 43 8.16 25.36 -8.86
N TYR A 44 9.42 24.89 -8.88
CA TYR A 44 10.00 24.18 -7.74
C TYR A 44 10.19 25.09 -6.53
N ILE A 45 10.65 26.33 -6.76
CA ILE A 45 10.88 27.32 -5.70
C ILE A 45 9.55 27.71 -5.03
N ASP A 46 8.48 27.87 -5.79
CA ASP A 46 7.17 28.22 -5.27
C ASP A 46 6.57 27.03 -4.52
N ARG A 47 6.71 25.81 -5.07
CA ARG A 47 6.27 24.58 -4.42
C ARG A 47 6.96 24.34 -3.08
N ILE A 48 8.29 24.37 -3.03
CA ILE A 48 9.02 24.13 -1.78
C ILE A 48 8.68 25.16 -0.71
N LYS A 49 8.53 26.45 -1.07
CA LYS A 49 8.11 27.51 -0.12
C LYS A 49 6.71 27.26 0.43
N LEU A 50 5.77 26.91 -0.44
CA LEU A 50 4.41 26.55 -0.03
C LEU A 50 4.44 25.41 0.98
N GLU A 51 5.11 24.31 0.65
CA GLU A 51 5.15 23.12 1.49
C GLU A 51 5.84 23.38 2.84
N LEU A 52 7.00 24.05 2.85
CA LEU A 52 7.72 24.40 4.07
C LEU A 52 6.89 25.29 5.00
N ASN A 53 6.16 26.26 4.44
CA ASN A 53 5.27 27.13 5.23
C ASN A 53 4.11 26.33 5.84
N VAL A 54 3.52 25.39 5.10
CA VAL A 54 2.47 24.51 5.62
C VAL A 54 3.04 23.61 6.74
N ILE A 55 4.19 22.99 6.54
CA ILE A 55 4.85 22.14 7.55
C ILE A 55 5.18 22.93 8.83
N GLU A 56 5.67 24.16 8.68
CA GLU A 56 5.93 25.09 9.79
C GLU A 56 4.65 25.43 10.55
N SER A 57 3.60 25.88 9.85
CA SER A 57 2.33 26.28 10.48
C SER A 57 1.63 25.13 11.22
N MET A 58 1.80 23.88 10.76
CA MET A 58 1.21 22.70 11.38
C MET A 58 2.08 22.08 12.48
N GLY A 59 3.34 22.50 12.62
CA GLY A 59 4.26 21.97 13.63
C GLY A 59 4.76 20.55 13.36
N TYR A 60 4.83 20.13 12.09
CA TYR A 60 5.15 18.75 11.70
C TYR A 60 6.63 18.51 11.35
N ALA A 61 7.51 19.49 11.56
CA ALA A 61 8.93 19.34 11.21
C ALA A 61 9.59 18.12 11.89
N GLY A 62 9.32 17.87 13.19
CA GLY A 62 9.85 16.70 13.89
C GLY A 62 9.40 15.38 13.27
N TYR A 63 8.14 15.29 12.84
CA TYR A 63 7.59 14.10 12.17
C TYR A 63 8.35 13.74 10.89
N PHE A 64 8.65 14.74 10.05
CA PHE A 64 9.41 14.53 8.82
C PHE A 64 10.85 14.08 9.09
N LEU A 65 11.48 14.60 10.16
CA LEU A 65 12.83 14.19 10.55
C LEU A 65 12.87 12.74 11.05
N VAL A 66 11.92 12.32 11.88
CA VAL A 66 11.82 10.91 12.33
C VAL A 66 11.72 9.97 11.13
N VAL A 67 10.80 10.25 10.21
CA VAL A 67 10.65 9.40 9.01
C VAL A 67 11.93 9.42 8.17
N LYS A 68 12.56 10.57 8.00
CA LYS A 68 13.83 10.68 7.29
C LYS A 68 14.91 9.81 7.93
N GLU A 69 15.09 9.86 9.25
CA GLU A 69 16.11 9.09 9.97
C GLU A 69 15.90 7.59 9.79
N VAL A 70 14.66 7.12 9.87
CA VAL A 70 14.34 5.70 9.61
C VAL A 70 14.65 5.30 8.16
N ILE A 71 14.29 6.14 7.19
CA ILE A 71 14.57 5.84 5.77
C ILE A 71 16.07 5.91 5.46
N ASP A 72 16.81 6.81 6.09
CA ASP A 72 18.27 6.86 6.00
C ASP A 72 18.90 5.59 6.60
N PHE A 73 18.42 5.13 7.77
CA PHE A 73 18.84 3.86 8.36
C PHE A 73 18.60 2.68 7.42
N CYS A 74 17.42 2.59 6.80
CA CYS A 74 17.13 1.54 5.83
C CYS A 74 18.16 1.54 4.69
N ARG A 75 18.43 2.73 4.13
CA ARG A 75 19.38 2.90 3.03
C ARG A 75 20.81 2.51 3.41
N ASP A 76 21.26 2.93 4.59
CA ASP A 76 22.62 2.70 5.07
C ASP A 76 22.87 1.22 5.41
N ASN A 77 21.80 0.46 5.73
CA ASN A 77 21.86 -0.96 6.07
C ASN A 77 21.39 -1.90 4.94
N ALA A 78 21.23 -1.38 3.72
CA ALA A 78 20.75 -2.14 2.56
C ALA A 78 19.40 -2.84 2.79
N ILE A 79 18.53 -2.21 3.56
CA ILE A 79 17.13 -2.59 3.75
C ILE A 79 16.31 -1.79 2.74
N PHE A 80 15.54 -2.49 1.91
CA PHE A 80 14.63 -1.88 0.96
C PHE A 80 13.71 -0.90 1.65
N HIS A 81 13.60 0.29 1.06
CA HIS A 81 12.55 1.25 1.35
C HIS A 81 11.82 1.59 0.05
N GLY A 82 10.50 1.60 0.07
CA GLY A 82 9.70 1.92 -1.13
C GLY A 82 9.86 3.37 -1.57
N ALA A 83 9.28 3.69 -2.73
CA ALA A 83 9.19 5.06 -3.24
C ALA A 83 8.28 6.00 -2.42
N GLY A 84 7.76 5.50 -1.29
CA GLY A 84 6.70 6.09 -0.48
C GLY A 84 5.36 5.37 -0.69
N ARG A 85 4.37 5.69 0.15
CA ARG A 85 3.00 5.20 -0.01
C ARG A 85 2.02 6.33 0.29
N GLY A 86 0.86 6.26 -0.36
CA GLY A 86 -0.24 7.16 -0.09
C GLY A 86 0.02 8.56 -0.65
N SER A 87 -0.43 9.59 0.07
CA SER A 87 -0.39 10.96 -0.43
C SER A 87 0.96 11.64 -0.22
N ALA A 88 1.80 11.17 0.70
CA ALA A 88 3.11 11.78 0.99
C ALA A 88 4.03 11.85 -0.25
N VAL A 89 3.81 11.00 -1.26
CA VAL A 89 4.50 11.02 -2.56
C VAL A 89 4.26 12.33 -3.32
N GLY A 90 3.15 13.02 -3.05
CA GLY A 90 2.85 14.35 -3.58
C GLY A 90 3.62 15.49 -2.91
N SER A 91 4.57 15.23 -2.01
CA SER A 91 5.36 16.26 -1.32
C SER A 91 6.76 16.39 -1.91
N LEU A 92 7.10 17.59 -2.38
CA LEU A 92 8.44 17.92 -2.85
C LEU A 92 9.44 17.91 -1.69
N VAL A 93 9.02 18.29 -0.49
CA VAL A 93 9.83 18.19 0.73
C VAL A 93 10.15 16.73 1.04
N CYS A 94 9.17 15.81 0.96
CA CYS A 94 9.44 14.38 1.16
C CYS A 94 10.45 13.84 0.14
N TYR A 95 10.32 14.22 -1.12
CA TYR A 95 11.25 13.84 -2.18
C TYR A 95 12.66 14.35 -1.91
N LEU A 96 12.81 15.63 -1.55
CA LEU A 96 14.12 16.25 -1.30
C LEU A 96 14.79 15.73 -0.02
N LEU A 97 14.02 15.33 0.98
CA LEU A 97 14.53 14.66 2.18
C LEU A 97 14.97 13.21 1.94
N GLY A 98 14.57 12.63 0.80
CA GLY A 98 14.82 11.22 0.45
C GLY A 98 13.82 10.25 1.07
N ILE A 99 12.70 10.75 1.61
CA ILE A 99 11.60 9.94 2.16
C ILE A 99 10.84 9.25 1.02
N THR A 100 10.60 9.98 -0.07
CA THR A 100 10.01 9.46 -1.30
C THR A 100 11.03 9.51 -2.42
N LEU A 101 10.89 8.62 -3.41
CA LEU A 101 11.86 8.51 -4.51
C LEU A 101 11.41 9.21 -5.80
N LEU A 102 10.15 9.67 -5.83
CA LEU A 102 9.50 10.21 -7.03
C LEU A 102 9.32 11.72 -6.92
N ASP A 103 9.68 12.40 -8.00
CA ASP A 103 9.53 13.84 -8.14
C ASP A 103 8.07 14.21 -8.41
N PRO A 104 7.37 14.85 -7.46
CA PRO A 104 5.93 15.06 -7.57
C PRO A 104 5.55 15.98 -8.73
N LEU A 105 6.39 16.94 -9.10
CA LEU A 105 6.07 17.87 -10.19
C LEU A 105 6.12 17.17 -11.55
N LYS A 106 7.10 16.28 -11.77
CA LYS A 106 7.18 15.47 -13.00
C LYS A 106 5.97 14.55 -13.22
N HIS A 107 5.35 14.10 -12.13
CA HIS A 107 4.20 13.19 -12.18
C HIS A 107 2.86 13.90 -11.94
N GLY A 108 2.83 15.24 -11.91
CA GLY A 108 1.62 16.03 -11.70
C GLY A 108 0.92 15.74 -10.37
N LEU A 109 1.69 15.43 -9.31
CA LEU A 109 1.17 15.10 -7.98
C LEU A 109 0.91 16.35 -7.13
N ILE A 110 -0.18 16.32 -6.39
CA ILE A 110 -0.72 17.48 -5.67
C ILE A 110 -0.37 17.40 -4.17
N PHE A 111 0.29 18.41 -3.63
CA PHE A 111 0.69 18.44 -2.21
C PHE A 111 -0.49 18.56 -1.27
N GLU A 112 -1.50 19.33 -1.64
CA GLU A 112 -2.70 19.58 -0.83
C GLU A 112 -3.53 18.31 -0.61
N ARG A 113 -3.32 17.28 -1.44
CA ARG A 113 -3.91 15.95 -1.23
C ARG A 113 -3.25 15.22 -0.05
N PHE A 114 -2.01 15.56 0.27
CA PHE A 114 -1.28 15.09 1.45
C PHE A 114 -1.53 15.98 2.66
N LEU A 115 -1.14 17.25 2.58
CA LEU A 115 -1.27 18.22 3.65
C LEU A 115 -2.05 19.43 3.17
N ASN A 116 -3.22 19.65 3.77
CA ASN A 116 -4.06 20.79 3.48
C ASN A 116 -4.05 21.73 4.70
N PRO A 117 -3.60 22.99 4.58
CA PRO A 117 -3.53 23.93 5.70
C PRO A 117 -4.90 24.27 6.29
N GLU A 118 -5.98 24.16 5.51
CA GLU A 118 -7.35 24.38 5.99
C GLU A 118 -7.91 23.17 6.77
N ARG A 119 -7.12 22.10 6.91
CA ARG A 119 -7.48 20.88 7.64
C ARG A 119 -6.55 20.69 8.84
N ILE A 120 -7.13 20.67 10.03
CA ILE A 120 -6.49 20.13 11.22
C ILE A 120 -6.66 18.60 11.19
N GLY A 121 -5.74 17.91 10.53
CA GLY A 121 -5.62 16.46 10.57
C GLY A 121 -4.16 16.06 10.65
N LEU A 122 -3.86 14.95 11.32
CA LEU A 122 -2.49 14.49 11.47
C LEU A 122 -1.92 14.05 10.11
N PRO A 123 -0.62 14.31 9.86
CA PRO A 123 0.05 13.83 8.66
C PRO A 123 0.18 12.31 8.78
N ASP A 124 0.00 11.61 7.67
CA ASP A 124 0.28 10.17 7.58
C ASP A 124 1.32 10.00 6.48
N ILE A 125 2.60 9.94 6.86
CA ILE A 125 3.68 9.54 5.97
C ILE A 125 3.83 8.03 6.12
N ASP A 126 3.12 7.37 5.22
CA ASP A 126 3.17 5.93 5.02
C ASP A 126 4.46 5.52 4.31
N CYS A 127 5.23 4.62 4.93
CA CYS A 127 6.45 4.06 4.36
C CYS A 127 6.31 2.56 4.15
N ASP A 128 6.86 2.07 3.04
CA ASP A 128 7.04 0.65 2.80
C ASP A 128 8.51 0.30 3.05
N ILE A 129 8.75 -0.79 3.76
CA ILE A 129 10.08 -1.35 4.00
C ILE A 129 10.08 -2.84 3.66
N SER A 130 11.24 -3.47 3.65
CA SER A 130 11.32 -4.93 3.56
C SER A 130 10.58 -5.62 4.71
N SER A 131 9.88 -6.72 4.41
CA SER A 131 9.30 -7.55 5.47
C SER A 131 10.34 -8.25 6.33
N GLU A 132 11.55 -8.51 5.80
CA GLU A 132 12.64 -9.16 6.54
C GLU A 132 13.43 -8.14 7.37
N GLY A 133 13.62 -6.92 6.87
CA GLY A 133 14.31 -5.84 7.60
C GLY A 133 13.44 -5.08 8.61
N ARG A 134 12.19 -5.52 8.83
CA ARG A 134 11.24 -4.84 9.71
C ARG A 134 11.70 -4.78 11.16
N GLU A 135 12.20 -5.90 11.69
CA GLU A 135 12.66 -5.96 13.08
C GLU A 135 13.89 -5.08 13.28
N ASP A 136 14.84 -5.09 12.34
CA ASP A 136 16.02 -4.21 12.38
C ASP A 136 15.64 -2.71 12.44
N VAL A 137 14.62 -2.31 11.68
CA VAL A 137 14.07 -0.94 11.71
C VAL A 137 13.40 -0.63 13.05
N LEU A 138 12.65 -1.59 13.61
CA LEU A 138 11.97 -1.42 14.89
C LEU A 138 12.98 -1.27 16.04
N ASP A 139 14.04 -2.07 16.01
CA ASP A 139 15.13 -2.02 17.00
C ASP A 139 15.90 -0.70 16.88
N PHE A 140 16.21 -0.25 15.66
CA PHE A 140 16.79 1.08 15.44
C PHE A 140 15.93 2.22 16.04
N ILE A 141 14.62 2.17 15.83
CA ILE A 141 13.68 3.17 16.38
C ILE A 141 13.73 3.15 17.92
N ARG A 142 13.70 1.97 18.54
CA ARG A 142 13.77 1.83 20.00
C ARG A 142 15.09 2.33 20.57
N GLU A 143 16.21 2.00 19.94
CA GLU A 143 17.53 2.47 20.34
C GLU A 143 17.66 3.98 20.20
N SER A 144 17.04 4.56 19.16
CA SER A 144 17.14 6.00 18.85
C SER A 144 16.27 6.88 19.74
N TYR A 145 15.03 6.45 20.03
CA TYR A 145 14.05 7.28 20.75
C TYR A 145 13.76 6.80 22.18
N GLY A 146 14.22 5.60 22.56
CA GLY A 146 14.02 4.99 23.87
C GLY A 146 12.88 3.97 23.90
N GLU A 147 13.16 2.82 24.52
CA GLU A 147 12.25 1.67 24.60
C GLU A 147 10.84 2.01 25.08
N ASP A 148 10.72 2.80 26.16
CA ASP A 148 9.43 3.15 26.74
C ASP A 148 8.70 4.29 26.01
N MET A 149 9.39 5.02 25.14
CA MET A 149 8.83 6.09 24.30
C MET A 149 8.30 5.58 22.96
N VAL A 150 8.60 4.31 22.63
CA VAL A 150 8.19 3.63 21.41
C VAL A 150 7.20 2.54 21.76
N ALA A 151 6.02 2.54 21.15
CA ALA A 151 5.03 1.49 21.38
C ALA A 151 4.41 0.98 20.08
N GLN A 152 4.26 -0.33 19.97
CA GLN A 152 3.40 -0.91 18.92
C GLN A 152 1.93 -0.61 19.22
N ILE A 153 1.08 -0.62 18.19
CA ILE A 153 -0.36 -0.31 18.35
C ILE A 153 -1.19 -1.59 18.43
N ARG A 154 -2.21 -1.62 19.30
CA ARG A 154 -3.16 -2.75 19.36
C ARG A 154 -4.02 -2.82 18.12
N THR A 155 -4.34 -4.02 17.67
CA THR A 155 -5.49 -4.25 16.79
C THR A 155 -6.59 -4.97 17.55
N ILE A 156 -7.81 -4.45 17.46
CA ILE A 156 -8.98 -5.04 18.11
C ILE A 156 -9.73 -5.88 17.07
N GLY A 157 -9.52 -7.20 17.13
CA GLY A 157 -10.22 -8.15 16.29
C GLY A 157 -11.67 -8.26 16.72
N ARG A 158 -12.59 -7.68 15.94
CA ARG A 158 -14.03 -7.78 16.18
C ARG A 158 -14.63 -8.99 15.46
N CYS A 159 -15.64 -9.60 16.06
CA CYS A 159 -16.43 -10.63 15.42
C CYS A 159 -17.28 -9.99 14.31
N ARG A 160 -16.91 -10.21 13.04
CA ARG A 160 -17.65 -9.69 11.87
C ARG A 160 -18.81 -10.60 11.51
N ALA A 161 -19.84 -10.06 10.84
CA ALA A 161 -21.08 -10.75 10.46
C ALA A 161 -20.93 -12.23 10.05
N LYS A 162 -20.09 -12.55 9.05
CA LYS A 162 -19.83 -13.94 8.61
C LYS A 162 -19.33 -14.83 9.73
N GLN A 163 -18.35 -14.32 10.46
CA GLN A 163 -17.69 -15.04 11.53
C GLN A 163 -18.60 -15.20 12.76
N ALA A 164 -19.46 -14.21 13.03
CA ALA A 164 -20.49 -14.27 14.06
C ALA A 164 -21.49 -15.40 13.80
N VAL A 165 -21.88 -15.60 12.53
CA VAL A 165 -22.69 -16.76 12.12
C VAL A 165 -21.93 -18.06 12.37
N ILE A 166 -20.67 -18.17 11.96
CA ILE A 166 -19.86 -19.38 12.14
C ILE A 166 -19.74 -19.74 13.63
N ASP A 167 -19.39 -18.77 14.47
CA ASP A 167 -19.17 -18.99 15.90
C ASP A 167 -20.46 -19.32 16.63
N SER A 168 -21.54 -18.61 16.34
CA SER A 168 -22.85 -18.89 16.94
C SER A 168 -23.32 -20.31 16.63
N PHE A 169 -23.21 -20.74 15.38
CA PHE A 169 -23.60 -22.09 14.97
C PHE A 169 -22.75 -23.16 15.64
N ARG A 170 -21.43 -22.92 15.74
CA ARG A 170 -20.50 -23.81 16.45
C ARG A 170 -20.84 -23.92 17.94
N ILE A 171 -21.12 -22.80 18.62
CA ILE A 171 -21.52 -22.77 20.04
C ILE A 171 -22.83 -23.51 20.25
N CYS A 172 -23.76 -23.42 19.30
CA CYS A 172 -25.03 -24.15 19.32
C CYS A 172 -24.91 -25.63 18.89
N GLY A 173 -23.69 -26.16 18.72
CA GLY A 173 -23.44 -27.55 18.38
C GLY A 173 -23.83 -27.94 16.96
N LYS A 174 -23.91 -26.97 16.03
CA LYS A 174 -24.18 -27.24 14.61
C LYS A 174 -22.90 -27.64 13.87
N ASP A 175 -23.09 -28.38 12.79
CA ASP A 175 -22.01 -28.78 11.90
C ASP A 175 -21.32 -27.57 11.24
N HIS A 176 -19.98 -27.64 11.12
CA HIS A 176 -19.18 -26.56 10.57
C HIS A 176 -19.50 -26.26 9.10
N LYS A 177 -19.86 -27.26 8.29
CA LYS A 177 -20.21 -27.04 6.87
C LYS A 177 -21.51 -26.27 6.76
N LEU A 178 -22.48 -26.52 7.65
CA LEU A 178 -23.73 -25.78 7.74
C LEU A 178 -23.48 -24.32 8.16
N ALA A 179 -22.60 -24.11 9.15
CA ALA A 179 -22.21 -22.78 9.58
C ALA A 179 -21.56 -21.98 8.44
N LEU A 180 -20.64 -22.62 7.70
CA LEU A 180 -19.95 -22.01 6.56
C LEU A 180 -20.92 -21.69 5.42
N SER A 181 -21.87 -22.57 5.10
CA SER A 181 -22.85 -22.33 4.03
C SER A 181 -23.75 -21.14 4.33
N HIS A 182 -24.21 -20.98 5.57
CA HIS A 182 -24.99 -19.80 5.98
C HIS A 182 -24.15 -18.53 6.04
N SER A 183 -22.89 -18.60 6.49
CA SER A 183 -22.00 -17.43 6.47
C SER A 183 -21.77 -16.89 5.06
N LYS A 184 -21.75 -17.76 4.04
CA LYS A 184 -21.61 -17.36 2.63
C LYS A 184 -22.84 -16.63 2.07
N MET A 185 -23.98 -16.69 2.75
CA MET A 185 -25.18 -15.92 2.36
C MET A 185 -25.08 -14.45 2.79
N VAL A 186 -24.17 -14.11 3.71
CA VAL A 186 -23.89 -12.73 4.09
C VAL A 186 -23.08 -12.09 2.96
N PRO A 187 -23.56 -10.99 2.35
CA PRO A 187 -22.82 -10.26 1.32
C PRO A 187 -21.49 -9.71 1.86
N ASP A 188 -20.49 -9.56 0.99
CA ASP A 188 -19.17 -9.03 1.39
C ASP A 188 -19.19 -7.51 1.67
N ASP A 189 -20.18 -6.80 1.13
CA ASP A 189 -20.39 -5.34 1.26
C ASP A 189 -21.22 -4.95 2.48
N CYS A 190 -21.84 -5.90 3.17
CA CYS A 190 -22.53 -5.65 4.44
C CYS A 190 -21.53 -5.53 5.59
N GLU A 191 -21.54 -4.40 6.31
CA GLU A 191 -20.68 -4.22 7.48
C GLU A 191 -21.19 -5.01 8.70
N THR A 192 -22.52 -5.12 8.81
CA THR A 192 -23.20 -5.80 9.92
C THR A 192 -24.13 -6.91 9.43
N LEU A 193 -24.36 -7.90 10.30
CA LEU A 193 -25.31 -8.96 10.06
C LEU A 193 -26.75 -8.43 9.99
N SER A 194 -27.05 -7.32 10.68
CA SER A 194 -28.36 -6.68 10.63
C SER A 194 -28.68 -6.13 9.24
N GLU A 195 -27.72 -5.49 8.58
CA GLU A 195 -27.84 -5.03 7.20
C GLU A 195 -28.04 -6.22 6.25
N ALA A 196 -27.20 -7.25 6.37
CA ALA A 196 -27.30 -8.45 5.54
C ALA A 196 -28.68 -9.13 5.66
N ILE A 197 -29.27 -9.18 6.86
CA ILE A 197 -30.62 -9.74 7.07
C ILE A 197 -31.71 -8.89 6.41
N LYS A 198 -31.54 -7.55 6.33
CA LYS A 198 -32.51 -6.67 5.65
C LYS A 198 -32.44 -6.86 4.14
N GLU A 199 -31.25 -7.03 3.59
CA GLU A 199 -31.01 -7.10 2.14
C GLU A 199 -31.25 -8.49 1.56
N VAL A 200 -30.94 -9.56 2.31
CA VAL A 200 -30.99 -10.93 1.81
C VAL A 200 -32.22 -11.68 2.35
N PRO A 201 -33.25 -11.97 1.52
CA PRO A 201 -34.46 -12.64 1.96
C PRO A 201 -34.21 -14.02 2.61
N ALA A 202 -33.21 -14.76 2.15
CA ALA A 202 -32.85 -16.06 2.71
C ALA A 202 -32.35 -15.95 4.17
N LEU A 203 -31.55 -14.93 4.50
CA LEU A 203 -31.09 -14.68 5.87
C LEU A 203 -32.25 -14.28 6.79
N LYS A 204 -33.20 -13.50 6.27
CA LYS A 204 -34.42 -13.14 6.98
C LYS A 204 -35.28 -14.37 7.32
N GLN A 205 -35.45 -15.28 6.36
CA GLN A 205 -36.17 -16.54 6.58
C GLN A 205 -35.46 -17.45 7.56
N LEU A 206 -34.12 -17.54 7.50
CA LEU A 206 -33.33 -18.32 8.46
C LEU A 206 -33.51 -17.79 9.88
N THR A 207 -33.50 -16.47 10.03
CA THR A 207 -33.65 -15.79 11.33
C THR A 207 -35.05 -15.95 11.91
N ALA A 208 -36.10 -15.94 11.08
CA ALA A 208 -37.47 -16.18 11.50
C ALA A 208 -37.83 -17.68 11.64
N GLY A 209 -36.93 -18.58 11.21
CA GLY A 209 -37.18 -20.01 11.10
C GLY A 209 -36.58 -20.85 12.23
N ARG A 210 -36.37 -22.14 11.94
CA ARG A 210 -35.83 -23.12 12.90
C ARG A 210 -34.41 -22.82 13.39
N LEU A 211 -33.68 -21.95 12.69
CA LEU A 211 -32.33 -21.51 13.05
C LEU A 211 -32.32 -20.11 13.69
N GLY A 212 -33.48 -19.59 14.10
CA GLY A 212 -33.61 -18.25 14.64
C GLY A 212 -32.82 -18.04 15.94
N LYS A 213 -32.67 -19.08 16.77
CA LYS A 213 -31.86 -19.00 17.99
C LYS A 213 -30.39 -18.73 17.65
N GLU A 214 -29.84 -19.49 16.71
CA GLU A 214 -28.47 -19.36 16.24
C GLU A 214 -28.25 -18.00 15.57
N MET A 215 -29.18 -17.53 14.75
CA MET A 215 -29.09 -16.22 14.11
C MET A 215 -29.18 -15.07 15.13
N ASN A 216 -30.02 -15.18 16.16
CA ASN A 216 -30.11 -14.17 17.22
C ASN A 216 -28.82 -14.11 18.07
N HIS A 217 -28.22 -15.25 18.38
CA HIS A 217 -26.90 -15.27 19.01
C HIS A 217 -25.83 -14.67 18.10
N ALA A 218 -25.88 -14.93 16.79
CA ALA A 218 -24.95 -14.34 15.83
C ALA A 218 -25.10 -12.80 15.79
N LEU A 219 -26.33 -12.27 15.83
CA LEU A 219 -26.60 -10.84 15.95
C LEU A 219 -26.02 -10.24 17.23
N ALA A 220 -26.09 -10.96 18.35
CA ALA A 220 -25.50 -10.51 19.62
C ALA A 220 -23.96 -10.58 19.62
N LEU A 221 -23.36 -11.48 18.84
CA LEU A 221 -21.91 -11.62 18.71
C LEU A 221 -21.32 -10.61 17.71
N ASP A 222 -22.06 -10.19 16.70
CA ASP A 222 -21.58 -9.26 15.68
C ASP A 222 -21.12 -7.93 16.31
N GLY A 223 -19.92 -7.47 15.92
CA GLY A 223 -19.27 -6.27 16.44
C GLY A 223 -18.58 -6.42 17.80
N THR A 224 -18.78 -7.52 18.52
CA THR A 224 -18.11 -7.77 19.81
C THR A 224 -16.59 -7.96 19.65
N VAL A 225 -15.83 -7.65 20.70
CA VAL A 225 -14.39 -7.87 20.72
C VAL A 225 -14.12 -9.36 20.88
N ARG A 226 -13.31 -9.92 19.99
CA ARG A 226 -12.97 -11.36 19.96
C ARG A 226 -11.52 -11.62 20.32
N SER A 227 -10.60 -10.80 19.83
CA SER A 227 -9.17 -11.02 20.02
C SER A 227 -8.43 -9.69 20.07
N LEU A 228 -7.29 -9.71 20.75
CA LEU A 228 -6.32 -8.63 20.72
C LEU A 228 -5.16 -9.08 19.83
N GLY A 229 -4.86 -8.29 18.81
CA GLY A 229 -3.71 -8.46 17.95
C GLY A 229 -2.79 -7.25 18.04
N ARG A 230 -1.80 -7.21 17.15
CA ARG A 230 -0.89 -6.08 16.97
C ARG A 230 -1.05 -5.50 15.58
N HIS A 231 -0.82 -4.20 15.43
CA HIS A 231 -0.83 -3.55 14.13
C HIS A 231 0.41 -3.99 13.36
N ALA A 232 0.20 -4.45 12.13
CA ALA A 232 1.27 -5.04 11.32
C ALA A 232 2.33 -4.02 10.86
N GLY A 233 2.06 -2.71 10.98
CA GLY A 233 2.94 -1.63 10.51
C GLY A 233 3.07 -0.43 11.46
N GLY A 234 2.20 -0.33 12.45
CA GLY A 234 1.90 0.93 13.14
C GLY A 234 2.63 1.01 14.47
N ILE A 235 3.45 2.05 14.61
CA ILE A 235 4.28 2.32 15.77
C ILE A 235 4.00 3.74 16.25
N ILE A 236 3.94 3.94 17.55
CA ILE A 236 3.90 5.25 18.20
C ILE A 236 5.32 5.58 18.64
N ILE A 237 5.75 6.81 18.35
CA ILE A 237 7.01 7.37 18.84
C ILE A 237 6.67 8.70 19.49
N ALA A 238 6.86 8.81 20.80
CA ALA A 238 6.46 9.97 21.60
C ALA A 238 7.68 10.73 22.15
N ASP A 239 7.45 11.93 22.69
CA ASP A 239 8.47 12.74 23.39
C ASP A 239 8.77 12.26 24.82
N LYS A 240 7.94 11.37 25.36
CA LYS A 240 8.03 10.80 26.70
C LYS A 240 7.51 9.36 26.66
N GLU A 241 7.64 8.64 27.78
CA GLU A 241 7.09 7.28 27.89
C GLU A 241 5.61 7.23 27.49
N VAL A 242 5.25 6.27 26.65
CA VAL A 242 3.88 6.16 26.09
C VAL A 242 2.84 5.92 27.19
N SER A 243 3.26 5.26 28.27
CA SER A 243 2.48 5.03 29.49
C SER A 243 1.98 6.32 30.17
N ASN A 244 2.66 7.45 29.93
CA ASN A 244 2.23 8.76 30.42
C ASN A 244 0.99 9.28 29.68
N TYR A 245 0.68 8.75 28.50
CA TYR A 245 -0.38 9.24 27.63
C TYR A 245 -1.58 8.28 27.58
N VAL A 246 -1.31 6.98 27.47
CA VAL A 246 -2.30 5.94 27.28
C VAL A 246 -1.92 4.68 28.06
N PRO A 247 -2.88 3.80 28.41
CA PRO A 247 -2.56 2.48 28.97
C PRO A 247 -1.72 1.66 27.97
N VAL A 248 -0.72 0.96 28.49
CA VAL A 248 0.18 0.10 27.73
C VAL A 248 0.33 -1.26 28.40
N SER A 249 0.61 -2.29 27.59
CA SER A 249 1.09 -3.59 28.06
C SER A 249 2.58 -3.74 27.76
N TYR A 250 3.34 -4.21 28.74
CA TYR A 250 4.73 -4.63 28.58
C TYR A 250 4.78 -6.11 28.24
N THR A 251 5.48 -6.45 27.16
CA THR A 251 5.68 -7.82 26.69
C THR A 251 7.16 -8.09 26.44
N GLU A 252 7.54 -9.35 26.22
CA GLU A 252 8.92 -9.69 25.81
C GLU A 252 9.32 -9.02 24.50
N GLU A 253 8.34 -8.64 23.67
CA GLU A 253 8.53 -7.99 22.37
C GLU A 253 8.43 -6.45 22.48
N GLY A 254 8.43 -5.89 23.69
CA GLY A 254 8.39 -4.45 23.96
C GLY A 254 7.03 -3.91 24.40
N VAL A 255 6.91 -2.57 24.36
CA VAL A 255 5.70 -1.83 24.78
C VAL A 255 4.64 -1.86 23.68
N ILE A 256 3.39 -2.12 24.07
CA ILE A 256 2.24 -2.10 23.17
C ILE A 256 1.14 -1.24 23.78
N SER A 257 0.63 -0.26 23.04
CA SER A 257 -0.56 0.51 23.43
C SER A 257 -1.76 -0.41 23.61
N ASP A 258 -2.57 -0.20 24.64
CA ASP A 258 -3.85 -0.92 24.82
C ASP A 258 -5.00 -0.30 24.02
N LEU A 259 -4.75 0.88 23.42
CA LEU A 259 -5.68 1.53 22.51
C LEU A 259 -5.38 1.14 21.05
N ASP A 260 -6.43 1.17 20.23
CA ASP A 260 -6.25 1.11 18.78
C ASP A 260 -5.74 2.45 18.23
N MET A 261 -5.41 2.47 16.93
CA MET A 261 -4.84 3.66 16.30
C MET A 261 -5.75 4.89 16.37
N TYR A 262 -7.07 4.71 16.26
CA TYR A 262 -8.01 5.82 16.23
C TYR A 262 -8.20 6.43 17.61
N ASP A 263 -8.17 5.59 18.65
CA ASP A 263 -8.25 6.07 20.01
C ASP A 263 -6.92 6.69 20.47
N ALA A 264 -5.77 6.11 20.13
CA ALA A 264 -4.45 6.71 20.40
C ALA A 264 -4.29 8.09 19.77
N GLU A 265 -4.77 8.28 18.53
CA GLU A 265 -4.73 9.56 17.81
C GLU A 265 -5.45 10.69 18.58
N LYS A 266 -6.56 10.37 19.27
CA LYS A 266 -7.31 11.35 20.08
C LYS A 266 -6.54 11.87 21.29
N TYR A 267 -5.49 11.18 21.69
CA TYR A 267 -4.58 11.59 22.78
C TYR A 267 -3.29 12.23 22.23
N GLY A 268 -3.23 12.58 20.94
CA GLY A 268 -2.09 13.27 20.34
C GLY A 268 -0.91 12.37 19.97
N LEU A 269 -1.07 11.04 20.09
CA LEU A 269 -0.06 10.07 19.68
C LEU A 269 -0.21 9.76 18.20
N ILE A 270 0.77 10.18 17.42
CA ILE A 270 0.80 9.94 15.97
C ILE A 270 1.36 8.54 15.70
N LYS A 271 0.74 7.83 14.76
CA LYS A 271 1.30 6.59 14.22
C LYS A 271 2.35 6.90 13.15
N PHE A 272 3.40 6.10 13.15
CA PHE A 272 4.31 5.91 12.03
C PHE A 272 4.01 4.53 11.45
N ASP A 273 3.73 4.47 10.15
CA ASP A 273 3.36 3.22 9.49
C ASP A 273 4.46 2.76 8.54
N PHE A 274 5.29 1.85 9.05
CA PHE A 274 6.32 1.16 8.26
C PHE A 274 5.77 -0.21 7.90
N LEU A 275 5.33 -0.42 6.67
CA LEU A 275 4.72 -1.68 6.25
C LEU A 275 5.78 -2.60 5.64
N GLY A 276 5.87 -3.84 6.14
CA GLY A 276 6.77 -4.84 5.57
C GLY A 276 6.22 -5.44 4.27
N LEU A 277 6.91 -5.22 3.15
CA LEU A 277 6.58 -5.80 1.85
C LEU A 277 7.48 -7.00 1.51
N LYS A 278 6.85 -8.11 1.09
CA LYS A 278 7.58 -9.28 0.57
C LYS A 278 8.38 -8.97 -0.69
N SER A 279 7.86 -8.11 -1.58
CA SER A 279 8.62 -7.66 -2.75
C SER A 279 9.85 -6.84 -2.36
N GLY A 280 9.78 -6.10 -1.25
CA GLY A 280 10.94 -5.45 -0.64
C GLY A 280 11.98 -6.47 -0.17
N ALA A 281 11.56 -7.55 0.48
CA ALA A 281 12.47 -8.63 0.87
C ALA A 281 13.13 -9.35 -0.33
N VAL A 282 12.44 -9.46 -1.47
CA VAL A 282 13.07 -9.94 -2.71
C VAL A 282 14.17 -8.98 -3.16
N ILE A 283 13.96 -7.68 -3.04
CA ILE A 283 14.96 -6.67 -3.38
C ILE A 283 16.13 -6.70 -2.40
N ASP A 284 15.92 -6.85 -1.09
CA ASP A 284 17.01 -7.02 -0.12
C ASP A 284 17.95 -8.17 -0.51
N GLU A 285 17.39 -9.32 -0.89
CA GLU A 285 18.18 -10.47 -1.32
C GLU A 285 18.99 -10.18 -2.59
N LEU A 286 18.45 -9.37 -3.49
CA LEU A 286 19.18 -8.90 -4.67
C LEU A 286 20.31 -7.93 -4.28
N LEU A 287 20.06 -7.03 -3.33
CA LEU A 287 21.04 -6.05 -2.83
C LEU A 287 22.19 -6.71 -2.03
N LYS A 288 21.98 -7.91 -1.48
CA LYS A 288 23.07 -8.70 -0.86
C LYS A 288 24.06 -9.23 -1.89
N VAL A 289 23.57 -9.59 -3.07
CA VAL A 289 24.39 -10.11 -4.17
C VAL A 289 24.96 -8.98 -5.02
N ARG A 290 24.21 -7.87 -5.15
CA ARG A 290 24.56 -6.71 -5.96
C ARG A 290 24.67 -5.50 -5.06
N LYS A 291 25.82 -4.82 -5.04
CA LYS A 291 26.09 -3.70 -4.12
C LYS A 291 24.89 -2.73 -3.97
N PRO A 292 24.65 -2.16 -2.77
CA PRO A 292 23.46 -1.36 -2.45
C PRO A 292 23.19 -0.16 -3.38
N GLU A 293 24.21 0.34 -4.06
CA GLU A 293 24.15 1.48 -5.00
C GLU A 293 23.19 1.25 -6.19
N TYR A 294 22.71 0.02 -6.43
CA TYR A 294 21.86 -0.34 -7.57
C TYR A 294 20.34 -0.10 -7.38
N ASP A 295 19.85 0.22 -6.19
CA ASP A 295 18.42 0.49 -5.97
C ASP A 295 17.91 1.69 -6.81
N GLN A 296 18.83 2.59 -7.19
CA GLN A 296 18.52 3.86 -7.86
C GLN A 296 18.94 3.92 -9.34
N ASP A 297 19.58 2.88 -9.89
CA ASP A 297 20.18 2.93 -11.23
C ASP A 297 19.27 2.38 -12.34
N PHE A 298 17.99 2.11 -12.04
CA PHE A 298 17.03 1.69 -13.05
C PHE A 298 16.23 2.87 -13.60
N SER A 299 16.04 2.88 -14.93
CA SER A 299 15.23 3.88 -15.61
C SER A 299 13.79 3.41 -15.71
N ILE A 300 12.84 4.19 -15.17
CA ILE A 300 11.40 3.99 -15.40
C ILE A 300 10.98 4.22 -16.86
N ASN A 301 11.87 4.69 -17.72
CA ASN A 301 11.59 4.89 -19.14
C ASN A 301 12.17 3.76 -20.01
N ASP A 302 12.67 2.69 -19.41
CA ASP A 302 13.21 1.55 -20.13
C ASP A 302 12.09 0.72 -20.80
N PRO A 303 12.01 0.67 -22.14
CA PRO A 303 10.95 -0.07 -22.81
C PRO A 303 11.03 -1.60 -22.60
N GLU A 304 12.21 -2.16 -22.27
CA GLU A 304 12.34 -3.62 -22.12
C GLU A 304 11.60 -4.15 -20.89
N ILE A 305 11.51 -3.37 -19.81
CA ILE A 305 10.79 -3.76 -18.60
C ILE A 305 9.27 -3.83 -18.84
N TYR A 306 8.75 -2.99 -19.75
CA TYR A 306 7.33 -3.01 -20.12
C TYR A 306 6.99 -4.15 -21.07
N LYS A 307 7.94 -4.57 -21.93
CA LYS A 307 7.73 -5.74 -22.81
C LYS A 307 7.47 -7.03 -22.03
N ILE A 308 8.12 -7.24 -20.89
CA ILE A 308 7.84 -8.45 -20.08
C ILE A 308 6.44 -8.36 -19.44
N ILE A 309 6.01 -7.17 -19.03
CA ILE A 309 4.66 -6.92 -18.51
C ILE A 309 3.61 -7.17 -19.61
N ALA A 310 3.79 -6.60 -20.80
CA ALA A 310 2.89 -6.79 -21.95
C ALA A 310 2.81 -8.23 -22.45
N LYS A 311 3.85 -9.06 -22.23
CA LYS A 311 3.83 -10.50 -22.52
C LYS A 311 3.10 -11.31 -21.43
N GLY A 312 2.88 -10.71 -20.27
CA GLY A 312 2.35 -11.37 -19.08
C GLY A 312 3.38 -12.21 -18.33
N ASP A 313 4.66 -11.89 -18.45
CA ASP A 313 5.77 -12.51 -17.73
C ASP A 313 5.85 -11.94 -16.29
N SER A 314 4.79 -12.16 -15.52
CA SER A 314 4.45 -11.39 -14.32
C SER A 314 4.87 -12.02 -12.98
N ILE A 315 5.41 -13.24 -12.96
CA ILE A 315 5.79 -13.91 -11.71
C ILE A 315 6.89 -13.13 -11.00
N GLY A 316 6.73 -12.88 -9.70
CA GLY A 316 7.62 -12.07 -8.87
C GLY A 316 7.41 -10.56 -9.00
N LEU A 317 6.68 -10.09 -10.02
CA LEU A 317 6.47 -8.66 -10.22
C LEU A 317 5.40 -8.13 -9.26
N PHE A 318 5.73 -7.03 -8.56
CA PHE A 318 4.84 -6.43 -7.58
C PHE A 318 3.49 -6.03 -8.20
N GLN A 319 2.39 -6.47 -7.58
CA GLN A 319 0.98 -6.30 -8.01
C GLN A 319 0.55 -6.97 -9.33
N MET A 320 1.46 -7.59 -10.09
CA MET A 320 1.16 -8.07 -11.46
C MET A 320 0.78 -9.54 -11.57
N GLU A 321 0.95 -10.34 -10.52
CA GLU A 321 0.85 -11.81 -10.56
C GLU A 321 -0.57 -12.39 -10.69
N SER A 322 -1.62 -11.57 -10.50
CA SER A 322 -3.00 -12.07 -10.61
C SER A 322 -3.37 -12.26 -12.07
N ASP A 323 -4.08 -13.36 -12.38
CA ASP A 323 -4.45 -13.69 -13.76
C ASP A 323 -5.24 -12.55 -14.44
N ARG A 324 -6.06 -11.83 -13.67
CA ARG A 324 -6.80 -10.67 -14.14
C ARG A 324 -5.86 -9.49 -14.47
N MET A 325 -4.94 -9.16 -13.56
CA MET A 325 -3.96 -8.08 -13.80
C MET A 325 -3.09 -8.41 -15.01
N THR A 326 -2.56 -9.63 -15.07
CA THR A 326 -1.77 -10.11 -16.21
C THR A 326 -2.59 -10.07 -17.50
N GLY A 327 -3.86 -10.48 -17.48
CA GLY A 327 -4.75 -10.44 -18.65
C GLY A 327 -4.99 -9.03 -19.18
N VAL A 328 -5.30 -8.08 -18.29
CA VAL A 328 -5.51 -6.67 -18.68
C VAL A 328 -4.21 -6.03 -19.15
N ALA A 329 -3.08 -6.28 -18.48
CA ALA A 329 -1.77 -5.76 -18.91
C ALA A 329 -1.41 -6.20 -20.34
N LYS A 330 -1.70 -7.45 -20.69
CA LYS A 330 -1.51 -7.97 -22.06
C LYS A 330 -2.46 -7.31 -23.05
N ALA A 331 -3.75 -7.18 -22.68
CA ALA A 331 -4.75 -6.56 -23.55
C ALA A 331 -4.51 -5.05 -23.76
N MET A 332 -3.91 -4.37 -22.78
CA MET A 332 -3.50 -2.97 -22.85
C MET A 332 -2.20 -2.76 -23.62
N GLU A 333 -1.44 -3.84 -23.92
CA GLU A 333 -0.11 -3.76 -24.52
C GLU A 333 0.80 -2.76 -23.81
N VAL A 334 0.88 -2.84 -22.47
CA VAL A 334 1.64 -1.91 -21.61
C VAL A 334 3.04 -1.65 -22.18
N ASP A 335 3.35 -0.40 -22.49
CA ASP A 335 4.62 -0.02 -23.13
C ASP A 335 5.36 1.12 -22.42
N ASN A 336 4.76 1.70 -21.38
CA ASN A 336 5.35 2.81 -20.64
C ASN A 336 4.92 2.81 -19.16
N PHE A 337 5.53 3.70 -18.36
CA PHE A 337 5.25 3.83 -16.93
C PHE A 337 3.81 4.24 -16.62
N ASN A 338 3.25 5.19 -17.36
CA ASN A 338 1.89 5.71 -17.12
C ASN A 338 0.83 4.63 -17.33
N ASP A 339 1.05 3.70 -18.25
CA ASP A 339 0.17 2.53 -18.40
C ASP A 339 0.17 1.65 -17.16
N VAL A 340 1.31 1.44 -16.50
CA VAL A 340 1.36 0.69 -15.24
C VAL A 340 0.61 1.44 -14.14
N VAL A 341 0.73 2.77 -14.08
CA VAL A 341 -0.05 3.63 -13.17
C VAL A 341 -1.56 3.51 -13.43
N ALA A 342 -1.98 3.58 -14.69
CA ALA A 342 -3.38 3.45 -15.10
C ALA A 342 -3.90 2.03 -14.81
N LEU A 343 -3.12 1.00 -15.10
CA LEU A 343 -3.45 -0.40 -14.84
C LEU A 343 -3.76 -0.63 -13.35
N ASN A 344 -2.93 -0.09 -12.44
CA ASN A 344 -3.15 -0.16 -10.99
C ASN A 344 -4.47 0.52 -10.57
N ALA A 345 -4.87 1.59 -11.25
CA ALA A 345 -6.16 2.25 -11.02
C ALA A 345 -7.35 1.50 -11.66
N ILE A 346 -7.16 0.85 -12.79
CA ILE A 346 -8.21 0.21 -13.62
C ILE A 346 -8.56 -1.20 -13.15
N VAL A 347 -7.61 -2.01 -12.67
CA VAL A 347 -7.88 -3.43 -12.36
C VAL A 347 -8.50 -3.58 -10.96
N ARG A 348 -9.71 -3.04 -10.80
CA ARG A 348 -10.53 -3.10 -9.58
C ARG A 348 -12.00 -3.36 -9.94
N PRO A 349 -12.81 -3.94 -9.04
CA PRO A 349 -14.19 -4.30 -9.38
C PRO A 349 -15.03 -3.13 -9.94
N PRO A 350 -15.04 -1.91 -9.33
CA PRO A 350 -15.89 -0.81 -9.82
C PRO A 350 -15.52 -0.34 -11.24
N THR A 351 -14.23 -0.22 -11.54
CA THR A 351 -13.71 0.24 -12.83
C THR A 351 -13.90 -0.79 -13.94
N LEU A 352 -13.75 -2.08 -13.62
CA LEU A 352 -13.99 -3.18 -14.56
C LEU A 352 -15.48 -3.33 -14.88
N LEU A 353 -16.36 -3.14 -13.89
CA LEU A 353 -17.81 -3.14 -14.11
C LEU A 353 -18.23 -1.96 -15.02
N ALA A 354 -17.56 -0.82 -14.89
CA ALA A 354 -17.72 0.33 -15.77
C ALA A 354 -17.05 0.16 -17.15
N GLY A 355 -16.33 -0.94 -17.40
CA GLY A 355 -15.68 -1.24 -18.68
C GLY A 355 -14.47 -0.36 -19.00
N LEU A 356 -13.88 0.31 -18.00
CA LEU A 356 -12.78 1.26 -18.22
C LEU A 356 -11.51 0.59 -18.76
N ASP A 357 -11.29 -0.69 -18.46
CA ASP A 357 -10.21 -1.48 -19.05
C ASP A 357 -10.34 -1.54 -20.57
N LYS A 358 -11.54 -1.81 -21.08
CA LYS A 358 -11.80 -1.88 -22.52
C LYS A 358 -11.70 -0.50 -23.16
N THR A 359 -12.31 0.52 -22.56
CA THR A 359 -12.24 1.89 -23.07
C THR A 359 -10.80 2.39 -23.16
N TYR A 360 -9.98 2.12 -22.13
CA TYR A 360 -8.57 2.50 -22.15
C TYR A 360 -7.81 1.78 -23.29
N CYS A 361 -7.99 0.47 -23.44
CA CYS A 361 -7.36 -0.29 -24.53
C CYS A 361 -7.80 0.22 -25.91
N ASP A 362 -9.11 0.46 -26.12
CA ASP A 362 -9.65 0.90 -27.39
C ASP A 362 -9.11 2.28 -27.80
N VAL A 363 -9.00 3.21 -26.84
CA VAL A 363 -8.44 4.53 -27.12
C VAL A 363 -6.93 4.45 -27.36
N LYS A 364 -6.20 3.69 -26.52
CA LYS A 364 -4.76 3.50 -26.67
C LYS A 364 -4.41 2.88 -28.03
N HIS A 365 -5.18 1.90 -28.49
CA HIS A 365 -4.98 1.24 -29.78
C HIS A 365 -5.53 2.04 -30.99
N GLY A 366 -6.08 3.24 -30.77
CA GLY A 366 -6.63 4.09 -31.82
C GLY A 366 -7.92 3.56 -32.45
N ILE A 367 -8.60 2.60 -31.81
CA ILE A 367 -9.92 2.10 -32.22
C ILE A 367 -10.97 3.18 -31.97
N VAL A 368 -10.83 3.91 -30.85
CA VAL A 368 -11.68 5.04 -30.47
C VAL A 368 -10.81 6.29 -30.29
N LYS A 369 -11.29 7.46 -30.69
CA LYS A 369 -10.58 8.72 -30.43
C LYS A 369 -10.74 9.13 -28.97
N ALA A 370 -9.65 9.60 -28.35
CA ALA A 370 -9.70 10.20 -27.03
C ALA A 370 -10.72 11.35 -27.00
N ASN A 371 -11.56 11.38 -25.96
CA ASN A 371 -12.54 12.43 -25.76
C ASN A 371 -12.23 13.19 -24.46
N TYR A 372 -11.57 14.34 -24.61
CA TYR A 372 -11.21 15.22 -23.49
C TYR A 372 -12.36 16.12 -23.03
N ARG A 373 -13.51 16.10 -23.73
CA ARG A 373 -14.71 16.94 -23.51
C ARG A 373 -14.51 18.43 -23.79
N HIS A 374 -13.36 19.00 -23.44
CA HIS A 374 -13.00 20.40 -23.68
C HIS A 374 -11.47 20.56 -23.82
N GLU A 375 -11.02 21.57 -24.57
CA GLU A 375 -9.59 21.85 -24.79
C GLU A 375 -8.83 22.13 -23.49
N ASP A 376 -9.42 22.93 -22.58
CA ASP A 376 -8.84 23.19 -21.24
C ASP A 376 -8.60 21.95 -20.37
N LEU A 377 -9.24 20.81 -20.69
CA LEU A 377 -9.10 19.57 -19.92
C LEU A 377 -8.13 18.57 -20.56
N GLU A 378 -7.67 18.84 -21.78
CA GLU A 378 -6.80 17.93 -22.53
C GLU A 378 -5.50 17.66 -21.77
N GLU A 379 -4.85 18.70 -21.25
CA GLU A 379 -3.60 18.55 -20.50
C GLU A 379 -3.76 17.60 -19.30
N VAL A 380 -4.81 17.78 -18.51
CA VAL A 380 -5.10 17.00 -17.28
C VAL A 380 -5.46 15.54 -17.58
N LEU A 381 -6.16 15.30 -18.69
CA LEU A 381 -6.68 13.98 -19.04
C LEU A 381 -5.83 13.24 -20.09
N SER A 382 -4.82 13.89 -20.66
CA SER A 382 -3.95 13.36 -21.71
C SER A 382 -3.27 12.05 -21.30
N GLU A 383 -2.73 12.00 -20.08
CA GLU A 383 -2.00 10.84 -19.53
C GLU A 383 -2.87 9.59 -19.35
N THR A 384 -4.21 9.76 -19.37
CA THR A 384 -5.19 8.67 -19.26
C THR A 384 -6.11 8.63 -20.47
N HIS A 385 -5.68 9.20 -21.60
CA HIS A 385 -6.39 9.16 -22.87
C HIS A 385 -7.84 9.71 -22.81
N GLY A 386 -8.08 10.74 -21.98
CA GLY A 386 -9.41 11.33 -21.81
C GLY A 386 -10.27 10.64 -20.74
N ILE A 387 -9.79 9.55 -20.13
CA ILE A 387 -10.53 8.79 -19.11
C ILE A 387 -10.16 9.32 -17.73
N MET A 388 -11.13 9.74 -16.93
CA MET A 388 -10.86 10.20 -15.56
C MET A 388 -10.60 9.00 -14.64
N LEU A 389 -9.37 8.85 -14.15
CA LEU A 389 -8.96 7.73 -13.27
C LEU A 389 -8.52 8.19 -11.87
N TYR A 390 -8.01 9.42 -11.76
CA TYR A 390 -7.33 9.87 -10.55
C TYR A 390 -8.08 10.97 -9.78
N GLN A 391 -7.99 10.93 -8.45
CA GLN A 391 -8.55 11.95 -7.56
C GLN A 391 -7.96 13.33 -7.90
N GLU A 392 -6.66 13.36 -8.20
CA GLU A 392 -5.93 14.55 -8.61
C GLU A 392 -6.47 15.16 -9.91
N GLN A 393 -6.89 14.33 -10.88
CA GLN A 393 -7.54 14.79 -12.11
C GLN A 393 -8.90 15.44 -11.81
N ALA A 394 -9.74 14.80 -10.98
CA ALA A 394 -11.02 15.40 -10.58
C ALA A 394 -10.82 16.74 -9.85
N MET A 395 -9.80 16.82 -8.98
CA MET A 395 -9.43 18.08 -8.34
C MET A 395 -9.05 19.13 -9.39
N GLN A 396 -8.17 18.81 -10.33
CA GLN A 396 -7.75 19.75 -11.39
C GLN A 396 -8.93 20.18 -12.29
N VAL A 397 -9.82 19.27 -12.68
CA VAL A 397 -11.02 19.58 -13.49
C VAL A 397 -11.91 20.60 -12.77
N THR A 398 -12.18 20.43 -11.48
CA THR A 398 -13.00 21.40 -10.72
C THR A 398 -12.33 22.77 -10.60
N ARG A 399 -11.00 22.83 -10.55
CA ARG A 399 -10.24 24.08 -10.53
C ARG A 399 -10.27 24.80 -11.87
N ILE A 400 -10.08 24.07 -12.96
CA ILE A 400 -10.09 24.62 -14.31
C ILE A 400 -11.49 25.13 -14.64
N MET A 401 -12.51 24.27 -14.51
CA MET A 401 -13.87 24.63 -14.92
C MET A 401 -14.53 25.62 -13.98
N ALA A 402 -14.53 25.36 -12.67
CA ALA A 402 -15.28 26.13 -11.69
C ALA A 402 -14.43 27.10 -10.86
N GLY A 403 -13.11 27.08 -11.01
CA GLY A 403 -12.24 27.96 -10.23
C GLY A 403 -12.18 27.63 -8.76
N PHE A 404 -12.41 26.37 -8.40
CA PHE A 404 -12.25 25.92 -7.03
C PHE A 404 -10.83 26.21 -6.53
N SER A 405 -10.73 26.60 -5.27
CA SER A 405 -9.49 26.51 -4.51
C SER A 405 -9.09 25.04 -4.35
N MET A 406 -7.83 24.78 -4.00
CA MET A 406 -7.38 23.41 -3.70
C MET A 406 -8.16 22.80 -2.53
N ALA A 407 -8.57 23.62 -1.55
CA ALA A 407 -9.36 23.16 -0.42
C ALA A 407 -10.80 22.81 -0.79
N GLU A 408 -11.45 23.59 -1.67
CA GLU A 408 -12.76 23.24 -2.24
C GLU A 408 -12.67 21.93 -3.05
N ALA A 409 -11.60 21.75 -3.82
CA ALA A 409 -11.36 20.54 -4.61
C ALA A 409 -11.14 19.28 -3.72
N ASP A 410 -10.38 19.36 -2.62
CA ASP A 410 -10.28 18.25 -1.67
C ASP A 410 -11.60 18.00 -0.91
N THR A 411 -12.39 19.06 -0.65
CA THR A 411 -13.73 18.93 -0.06
C THR A 411 -14.66 18.15 -0.99
N PHE A 412 -14.64 18.45 -2.29
CA PHE A 412 -15.35 17.67 -3.31
C PHE A 412 -14.95 16.19 -3.27
N ARG A 413 -13.65 15.90 -3.33
CA ARG A 413 -13.13 14.53 -3.25
C ARG A 413 -13.60 13.78 -2.00
N LYS A 414 -13.66 14.45 -0.84
CA LYS A 414 -14.16 13.86 0.43
C LYS A 414 -15.67 13.66 0.43
N GLY A 415 -16.44 14.65 -0.03
CA GLY A 415 -17.90 14.57 -0.12
C GLY A 415 -18.32 13.35 -0.94
N CYS A 416 -17.67 13.19 -2.09
CA CYS A 416 -17.72 12.01 -2.95
C CYS A 416 -17.41 10.70 -2.20
N GLY A 417 -16.27 10.61 -1.51
CA GLY A 417 -15.86 9.39 -0.81
C GLY A 417 -16.75 9.01 0.38
N LYS A 418 -17.27 9.98 1.13
CA LYS A 418 -18.13 9.76 2.32
C LYS A 418 -19.63 9.75 1.99
N LYS A 419 -20.01 9.94 0.73
CA LYS A 419 -21.40 10.05 0.26
C LYS A 419 -22.22 11.04 1.11
N LEU A 420 -21.69 12.25 1.33
CA LEU A 420 -22.37 13.31 2.11
C LEU A 420 -23.29 14.13 1.20
N PRO A 421 -24.61 13.87 1.14
CA PRO A 421 -25.45 14.39 0.08
C PRO A 421 -25.55 15.92 0.10
N GLU A 422 -25.68 16.51 1.29
CA GLU A 422 -25.79 17.96 1.47
C GLU A 422 -24.53 18.72 1.00
N VAL A 423 -23.35 18.14 1.22
CA VAL A 423 -22.07 18.72 0.77
C VAL A 423 -21.95 18.64 -0.75
N ILE A 424 -22.34 17.51 -1.34
CA ILE A 424 -22.28 17.28 -2.78
C ILE A 424 -23.24 18.21 -3.51
N GLU A 425 -24.47 18.39 -3.00
CA GLU A 425 -25.49 19.25 -3.61
C GLU A 425 -25.03 20.71 -3.65
N LYS A 426 -24.48 21.23 -2.54
CA LYS A 426 -23.93 22.59 -2.51
C LYS A 426 -22.76 22.77 -3.50
N LEU A 427 -21.86 21.79 -3.56
CA LEU A 427 -20.72 21.83 -4.49
C LEU A 427 -21.17 21.74 -5.95
N LYS A 428 -22.27 21.02 -6.24
CA LYS A 428 -22.89 20.94 -7.56
C LYS A 428 -23.33 22.32 -8.03
N GLU A 429 -24.09 23.01 -7.20
CA GLU A 429 -24.58 24.36 -7.51
C GLU A 429 -23.43 25.31 -7.78
N ASP A 430 -22.42 25.33 -6.89
CA ASP A 430 -21.23 26.15 -7.04
C ASP A 430 -20.45 25.81 -8.31
N PHE A 431 -20.26 24.52 -8.62
CA PHE A 431 -19.57 24.07 -9.82
C PHE A 431 -20.28 24.55 -11.08
N ILE A 432 -21.60 24.39 -11.15
CA ILE A 432 -22.39 24.77 -12.33
C ILE A 432 -22.35 26.29 -12.54
N ILE A 433 -22.64 27.07 -11.48
CA ILE A 433 -22.71 28.52 -11.56
C ILE A 433 -21.36 29.11 -11.98
N ARG A 434 -20.27 28.66 -11.35
CA ARG A 434 -18.93 29.19 -11.62
C ARG A 434 -18.41 28.77 -12.99
N SER A 435 -18.71 27.54 -13.43
CA SER A 435 -18.30 27.07 -14.76
C SER A 435 -19.02 27.82 -15.87
N ILE A 436 -20.33 28.04 -15.76
CA ILE A 436 -21.07 28.85 -16.74
C ILE A 436 -20.54 30.29 -16.76
N LYS A 437 -20.24 30.87 -15.59
CA LYS A 437 -19.65 32.22 -15.50
C LYS A 437 -18.27 32.31 -16.15
N ARG A 438 -17.52 31.20 -16.22
CA ARG A 438 -16.22 31.10 -16.89
C ARG A 438 -16.32 30.84 -18.39
N GLY A 439 -17.52 30.66 -18.93
CA GLY A 439 -17.76 30.55 -20.38
C GLY A 439 -18.04 29.14 -20.88
N TYR A 440 -18.12 28.13 -20.00
CA TYR A 440 -18.46 26.77 -20.41
C TYR A 440 -19.95 26.62 -20.73
N ASP A 441 -20.25 25.87 -21.79
CA ASP A 441 -21.63 25.55 -22.18
C ASP A 441 -22.36 24.75 -21.09
N LYS A 442 -23.65 25.04 -20.89
CA LYS A 442 -24.44 24.42 -19.83
C LYS A 442 -24.58 22.90 -20.01
N VAL A 443 -24.67 22.39 -21.24
CA VAL A 443 -24.77 20.94 -21.50
C VAL A 443 -23.47 20.28 -21.07
N LEU A 444 -22.34 20.80 -21.53
CA LEU A 444 -21.01 20.31 -21.13
C LEU A 444 -20.82 20.33 -19.62
N VAL A 445 -21.20 21.42 -18.93
CA VAL A 445 -21.06 21.54 -17.48
C VAL A 445 -21.86 20.47 -16.72
N ASN A 446 -23.08 20.15 -17.17
CA ASN A 446 -23.88 19.09 -16.56
C ASN A 446 -23.27 17.70 -16.83
N GLU A 447 -22.85 17.43 -18.06
CA GLU A 447 -22.17 16.18 -18.40
C GLU A 447 -20.89 15.98 -17.56
N MET A 448 -20.12 17.04 -17.35
CA MET A 448 -18.91 16.99 -16.54
C MET A 448 -19.21 16.74 -15.06
N TRP A 449 -20.29 17.32 -14.53
CA TRP A 449 -20.71 17.01 -13.16
C TRP A 449 -21.15 15.55 -13.01
N GLU A 450 -21.95 15.03 -13.94
CA GLU A 450 -22.37 13.63 -13.93
C GLU A 450 -21.16 12.68 -14.00
N LEU A 451 -20.15 13.02 -14.81
CA LEU A 451 -18.90 12.27 -14.86
C LEU A 451 -18.14 12.31 -13.53
N LEU A 452 -18.03 13.49 -12.92
CA LEU A 452 -17.38 13.68 -11.60
C LEU A 452 -18.10 12.90 -10.49
N GLU A 453 -19.43 12.85 -10.52
CA GLU A 453 -20.25 12.08 -9.59
C GLU A 453 -20.09 10.57 -9.81
N LEU A 454 -20.12 10.09 -11.05
CA LEU A 454 -19.85 8.69 -11.38
C LEU A 454 -18.44 8.27 -10.98
N PHE A 455 -17.45 9.13 -11.26
CA PHE A 455 -16.04 8.95 -10.92
C PHE A 455 -15.83 8.75 -9.41
N SER A 456 -16.61 9.43 -8.57
CA SER A 456 -16.51 9.28 -7.11
C SER A 456 -16.60 7.84 -6.62
N GLY A 457 -17.36 6.99 -7.31
CA GLY A 457 -17.55 5.59 -6.97
C GLY A 457 -16.32 4.70 -7.21
N TYR A 458 -15.36 5.18 -8.00
CA TYR A 458 -14.15 4.43 -8.34
C TYR A 458 -12.85 5.24 -8.27
N ALA A 459 -12.87 6.48 -7.80
CA ALA A 459 -11.69 7.35 -7.76
C ALA A 459 -10.46 6.69 -7.11
N PHE A 460 -9.27 6.84 -7.73
CA PHE A 460 -8.01 6.32 -7.21
C PHE A 460 -7.02 7.43 -6.85
N ASN A 461 -6.19 7.23 -5.83
CA ASN A 461 -5.16 8.20 -5.43
C ASN A 461 -3.94 8.05 -6.35
N LYS A 462 -3.65 9.06 -7.20
CA LYS A 462 -2.54 9.00 -8.16
C LYS A 462 -1.20 8.87 -7.47
N SER A 463 -1.01 9.61 -6.38
CA SER A 463 0.24 9.58 -5.60
C SER A 463 0.59 8.16 -5.13
N HIS A 464 -0.43 7.42 -4.68
CA HIS A 464 -0.29 6.01 -4.31
C HIS A 464 -0.06 5.10 -5.53
N ALA A 465 -0.80 5.30 -6.63
CA ALA A 465 -0.61 4.54 -7.86
C ALA A 465 0.82 4.66 -8.39
N VAL A 466 1.32 5.89 -8.49
CA VAL A 466 2.64 6.23 -9.01
C VAL A 466 3.75 5.58 -8.20
N ALA A 467 3.67 5.63 -6.86
CA ALA A 467 4.68 4.98 -6.01
C ALA A 467 4.68 3.46 -6.13
N TYR A 468 3.51 2.82 -6.20
CA TYR A 468 3.44 1.37 -6.33
C TYR A 468 3.85 0.88 -7.73
N SER A 469 3.50 1.64 -8.76
CA SER A 469 3.98 1.39 -10.13
C SER A 469 5.49 1.50 -10.24
N TYR A 470 6.15 2.34 -9.42
CA TYR A 470 7.61 2.39 -9.36
C TYR A 470 8.20 1.07 -8.86
N LEU A 471 7.64 0.47 -7.81
CA LEU A 471 8.06 -0.85 -7.33
C LEU A 471 7.76 -1.96 -8.36
N THR A 472 6.65 -1.86 -9.09
CA THR A 472 6.38 -2.76 -10.24
C THR A 472 7.46 -2.62 -11.32
N ALA A 473 7.82 -1.39 -11.69
CA ALA A 473 8.88 -1.14 -12.68
C ALA A 473 10.26 -1.63 -12.18
N GLN A 474 10.57 -1.44 -10.90
CA GLN A 474 11.80 -1.89 -10.27
C GLN A 474 11.92 -3.42 -10.27
N THR A 475 10.88 -4.12 -9.84
CA THR A 475 10.86 -5.60 -9.90
C THR A 475 10.92 -6.10 -11.35
N ALA A 476 10.30 -5.40 -12.30
CA ALA A 476 10.39 -5.72 -13.73
C ALA A 476 11.81 -5.52 -14.27
N PHE A 477 12.51 -4.46 -13.87
CA PHE A 477 13.90 -4.23 -14.21
C PHE A 477 14.79 -5.39 -13.72
N PHE A 478 14.68 -5.78 -12.45
CA PHE A 478 15.46 -6.89 -11.93
C PHE A 478 15.15 -8.21 -12.64
N LYS A 479 13.88 -8.46 -12.96
CA LYS A 479 13.50 -9.66 -13.72
C LYS A 479 14.06 -9.66 -15.14
N THR A 480 14.06 -8.51 -15.82
CA THR A 480 14.54 -8.36 -17.20
C THR A 480 16.06 -8.54 -17.29
N TYR A 481 16.82 -7.90 -16.40
CA TYR A 481 18.28 -7.83 -16.51
C TYR A 481 19.03 -8.80 -15.59
N PHE A 482 18.40 -9.26 -14.52
CA PHE A 482 19.01 -10.11 -13.49
C PHE A 482 18.12 -11.32 -13.17
N TYR A 483 17.55 -11.94 -14.21
CA TYR A 483 16.58 -13.02 -14.11
C TYR A 483 16.96 -14.12 -13.12
N HIS A 484 18.19 -14.65 -13.17
CA HIS A 484 18.62 -15.72 -12.28
C HIS A 484 18.65 -15.32 -10.81
N ASP A 485 19.24 -14.16 -10.50
CA ASP A 485 19.27 -13.61 -9.14
C ASP A 485 17.86 -13.31 -8.64
N PHE A 486 17.04 -12.68 -9.49
CA PHE A 486 15.65 -12.32 -9.20
C PHE A 486 14.81 -13.56 -8.89
N MET A 487 14.94 -14.62 -9.67
CA MET A 487 14.20 -15.87 -9.44
C MET A 487 14.69 -16.61 -8.20
N CYS A 488 16.00 -16.62 -7.90
CA CYS A 488 16.51 -17.21 -6.67
C CYS A 488 15.97 -16.47 -5.43
N ALA A 489 16.04 -15.14 -5.42
CA ALA A 489 15.49 -14.29 -4.37
C ALA A 489 13.97 -14.49 -4.21
N THR A 490 13.22 -14.48 -5.33
CA THR A 490 11.77 -14.69 -5.33
C THR A 490 11.40 -16.06 -4.74
N MET A 491 12.09 -17.13 -5.14
CA MET A 491 11.84 -18.48 -4.61
C MET A 491 12.15 -18.60 -3.11
N LYS A 492 13.18 -17.92 -2.61
CA LYS A 492 13.48 -17.85 -1.17
C LYS A 492 12.30 -17.23 -0.40
N ILE A 493 11.86 -16.04 -0.81
CA ILE A 493 10.76 -15.33 -0.13
C ILE A 493 9.42 -16.08 -0.27
N TYR A 494 9.21 -16.79 -1.38
CA TYR A 494 7.99 -17.57 -1.63
C TYR A 494 8.02 -18.98 -1.05
N ASN A 495 9.07 -19.39 -0.33
CA ASN A 495 9.22 -20.77 0.14
C ASN A 495 8.03 -21.26 0.99
N SER A 496 7.44 -20.39 1.80
CA SER A 496 6.25 -20.70 2.60
C SER A 496 4.94 -20.71 1.79
N ASP A 497 4.90 -20.10 0.61
CA ASP A 497 3.77 -20.06 -0.31
C ASP A 497 3.97 -21.06 -1.46
N LYS A 498 3.59 -22.32 -1.21
CA LYS A 498 3.71 -23.41 -2.18
C LYS A 498 3.06 -23.11 -3.53
N TYR A 499 1.97 -22.33 -3.54
CA TYR A 499 1.28 -21.97 -4.77
C TYR A 499 2.14 -21.04 -5.62
N ARG A 500 2.66 -19.95 -5.05
CA ARG A 500 3.55 -19.02 -5.78
C ARG A 500 4.88 -19.65 -6.14
N LEU A 501 5.46 -20.47 -5.26
CA LEU A 501 6.68 -21.21 -5.54
C LEU A 501 6.51 -22.13 -6.77
N SER A 502 5.36 -22.81 -6.88
CA SER A 502 5.05 -23.64 -8.06
C SER A 502 4.96 -22.84 -9.38
N LYS A 503 4.56 -21.56 -9.32
CA LYS A 503 4.55 -20.67 -10.49
C LYS A 503 5.99 -20.34 -10.92
N CYS A 504 6.87 -20.07 -9.95
CA CYS A 504 8.29 -19.82 -10.21
C CYS A 504 8.95 -21.01 -10.94
N TYR A 505 8.72 -22.23 -10.43
CA TYR A 505 9.28 -23.44 -11.06
C TYR A 505 8.79 -23.63 -12.50
N ARG A 506 7.50 -23.43 -12.74
CA ARG A 506 6.92 -23.53 -14.09
C ARG A 506 7.51 -22.50 -15.04
N GLU A 507 7.70 -21.25 -14.59
CA GLU A 507 8.30 -20.20 -15.42
C GLU A 507 9.75 -20.54 -15.80
N ILE A 508 10.56 -20.98 -14.84
CA ILE A 508 11.95 -21.40 -15.06
C ILE A 508 12.02 -22.51 -16.11
N ILE A 509 11.20 -23.55 -15.98
CA ILE A 509 11.14 -24.67 -16.95
C ILE A 509 10.67 -24.18 -18.33
N ASN A 510 9.62 -23.36 -18.39
CA ASN A 510 9.05 -22.86 -19.64
C ASN A 510 10.04 -21.95 -20.41
N LYS A 511 10.94 -21.26 -19.71
CA LYS A 511 12.03 -20.47 -20.30
C LYS A 511 13.25 -21.32 -20.72
N GLY A 512 13.19 -22.64 -20.54
CA GLY A 512 14.21 -23.58 -21.00
C GLY A 512 15.37 -23.81 -20.03
N TYR A 513 15.24 -23.37 -18.78
CA TYR A 513 16.21 -23.62 -17.72
C TYR A 513 15.90 -24.93 -16.98
N LYS A 514 16.92 -25.57 -16.42
CA LYS A 514 16.75 -26.75 -15.58
C LYS A 514 16.67 -26.36 -14.10
N LEU A 515 15.78 -27.04 -13.37
CA LEU A 515 15.76 -27.06 -11.91
C LEU A 515 16.43 -28.35 -11.46
N ILE A 516 17.64 -28.24 -10.95
CA ILE A 516 18.42 -29.36 -10.45
C ILE A 516 17.98 -29.62 -9.00
N PRO A 517 17.57 -30.84 -8.64
CA PRO A 517 17.20 -31.19 -7.27
C PRO A 517 18.33 -30.88 -6.27
N PRO A 518 18.02 -30.74 -4.97
CA PRO A 518 19.06 -30.52 -3.97
C PRO A 518 20.11 -31.64 -3.96
N THR A 519 21.39 -31.27 -3.78
CA THR A 519 22.54 -32.19 -3.75
C THR A 519 23.46 -31.88 -2.57
N SER A 520 24.55 -32.63 -2.39
CA SER A 520 25.65 -32.30 -1.46
C SER A 520 26.23 -30.89 -1.62
N LYS A 521 26.06 -30.27 -2.78
CA LYS A 521 26.54 -28.91 -3.07
C LYS A 521 25.48 -27.83 -2.85
N SER A 522 24.24 -28.21 -2.53
CA SER A 522 23.17 -27.26 -2.32
C SER A 522 23.39 -26.46 -1.05
N GLN A 523 23.18 -25.16 -1.15
CA GLN A 523 23.09 -24.28 0.02
C GLN A 523 21.69 -24.37 0.64
N ALA A 524 21.41 -23.56 1.67
CA ALA A 524 20.07 -23.46 2.25
C ALA A 524 19.03 -23.10 1.18
N TRP A 525 19.35 -22.11 0.35
CA TRP A 525 18.45 -21.56 -0.67
C TRP A 525 18.93 -21.89 -2.08
N THR A 526 18.00 -21.79 -3.03
CA THR A 526 18.28 -22.01 -4.45
C THR A 526 19.34 -21.05 -4.95
N SER A 527 20.32 -21.58 -5.68
CA SER A 527 21.46 -20.82 -6.19
C SER A 527 21.68 -21.05 -7.68
N HIS A 528 22.58 -20.27 -8.26
CA HIS A 528 23.04 -20.46 -9.63
C HIS A 528 23.80 -21.79 -9.79
N ASN A 529 23.61 -22.44 -10.93
CA ASN A 529 24.45 -23.54 -11.39
C ASN A 529 24.70 -23.40 -12.91
N GLY A 530 25.69 -22.58 -13.27
CA GLY A 530 25.92 -22.18 -14.66
C GLY A 530 24.71 -21.38 -15.17
N LYS A 531 24.06 -21.87 -16.22
CA LYS A 531 22.81 -21.28 -16.73
C LYS A 531 21.54 -21.79 -16.02
N ASP A 532 21.65 -22.82 -15.20
CA ASP A 532 20.53 -23.53 -14.58
C ASP A 532 20.43 -23.18 -13.08
N PHE A 533 19.42 -23.71 -12.39
CA PHE A 533 19.15 -23.44 -10.97
C PHE A 533 19.41 -24.71 -10.14
N LEU A 534 20.20 -24.60 -9.08
CA LEU A 534 20.37 -25.67 -8.09
C LEU A 534 19.47 -25.40 -6.90
N LEU A 535 18.47 -26.24 -6.67
CA LEU A 535 17.53 -26.08 -5.56
C LEU A 535 18.25 -26.18 -4.21
N GLY A 536 17.88 -25.29 -3.30
CA GLY A 536 18.38 -25.27 -1.93
C GLY A 536 17.80 -26.38 -1.07
N LEU A 537 18.50 -26.76 -0.01
CA LEU A 537 18.04 -27.79 0.93
C LEU A 537 16.71 -27.43 1.61
N CYS A 538 16.43 -26.14 1.82
CA CYS A 538 15.16 -25.66 2.39
C CYS A 538 13.95 -25.83 1.47
N SER A 539 14.14 -26.24 0.20
CA SER A 539 13.02 -26.63 -0.66
C SER A 539 12.45 -28.01 -0.29
N VAL A 540 13.16 -28.80 0.52
CA VAL A 540 12.70 -30.10 1.01
C VAL A 540 11.86 -29.89 2.27
N SER A 541 10.63 -30.39 2.24
CA SER A 541 9.69 -30.27 3.36
C SER A 541 10.31 -30.81 4.66
N GLY A 542 10.35 -29.98 5.70
CA GLY A 542 10.90 -30.34 7.02
C GLY A 542 12.36 -29.92 7.25
N ILE A 543 13.05 -29.42 6.22
CA ILE A 543 14.39 -28.85 6.36
C ILE A 543 14.28 -27.32 6.45
N GLY A 544 14.72 -26.77 7.58
CA GLY A 544 14.80 -25.31 7.80
C GLY A 544 16.25 -24.81 7.82
N GLU A 545 16.45 -23.49 7.77
CA GLU A 545 17.78 -22.88 7.76
C GLU A 545 18.66 -23.31 8.93
N SER A 546 18.09 -23.43 10.14
CA SER A 546 18.83 -23.86 11.33
C SER A 546 19.41 -25.27 11.19
N MET A 547 18.67 -26.17 10.55
CA MET A 547 19.14 -27.53 10.25
C MET A 547 20.24 -27.48 9.19
N VAL A 548 20.10 -26.68 8.14
CA VAL A 548 21.14 -26.51 7.11
C VAL A 548 22.41 -25.92 7.70
N LYS A 549 22.30 -24.93 8.58
CA LYS A 549 23.45 -24.36 9.30
C LYS A 549 24.16 -25.44 10.11
N SER A 550 23.41 -26.25 10.86
CA SER A 550 23.97 -27.37 11.64
C SER A 550 24.67 -28.41 10.75
N ILE A 551 24.11 -28.69 9.56
CA ILE A 551 24.71 -29.57 8.55
C ILE A 551 26.05 -29.01 8.05
N ASN A 552 26.10 -27.72 7.73
CA ASN A 552 27.30 -27.05 7.24
C ASN A 552 28.39 -26.99 8.34
N ASP A 553 28.00 -26.66 9.57
CA ASP A 553 28.89 -26.57 10.73
C ASP A 553 29.50 -27.95 11.09
N ALA A 554 28.78 -29.04 10.82
CA ALA A 554 29.26 -30.40 11.05
C ALA A 554 30.32 -30.87 10.02
N GLY A 555 30.53 -30.14 8.91
CA GLY A 555 31.63 -30.36 7.96
C GLY A 555 31.65 -31.69 7.20
N LYS A 556 30.66 -32.57 7.40
CA LYS A 556 30.51 -33.87 6.71
C LYS A 556 29.05 -34.08 6.36
N CYS A 557 28.61 -33.55 5.23
CA CYS A 557 27.38 -34.01 4.62
C CYS A 557 27.74 -34.94 3.46
N ASP A 558 27.85 -36.23 3.77
CA ASP A 558 27.85 -37.28 2.76
C ASP A 558 26.38 -37.46 2.31
N ILE A 559 25.91 -36.54 1.44
CA ILE A 559 24.51 -36.52 0.96
C ILE A 559 24.25 -37.64 -0.07
N ASP A 560 25.22 -38.51 -0.34
CA ASP A 560 25.00 -39.73 -1.14
C ASP A 560 23.92 -40.65 -0.50
N GLY A 561 23.53 -40.41 0.76
CA GLY A 561 22.39 -41.06 1.43
C GLY A 561 20.98 -40.52 1.08
N LEU A 562 20.83 -39.47 0.25
CA LEU A 562 19.51 -38.97 -0.19
C LEU A 562 18.97 -39.69 -1.44
N GLU A 563 19.51 -40.84 -1.84
CA GLU A 563 18.89 -41.71 -2.86
C GLU A 563 17.42 -42.06 -2.53
N TRP A 564 17.03 -42.02 -1.26
CA TRP A 564 15.63 -42.15 -0.84
C TRP A 564 14.70 -41.05 -1.41
N LEU A 565 15.16 -39.80 -1.62
CA LEU A 565 14.32 -38.77 -2.23
C LEU A 565 13.97 -39.05 -3.69
N ASN A 566 14.79 -39.85 -4.40
CA ASN A 566 14.50 -40.30 -5.76
C ASN A 566 13.51 -41.50 -5.82
N THR A 567 13.06 -42.04 -4.68
CA THR A 567 12.23 -43.26 -4.65
C THR A 567 10.72 -43.04 -4.46
N LYS A 568 10.20 -41.81 -4.60
CA LYS A 568 8.75 -41.58 -4.71
C LYS A 568 8.38 -40.66 -5.86
N GLN A 569 8.62 -41.15 -7.08
CA GLN A 569 7.72 -40.90 -8.20
C GLN A 569 6.61 -41.97 -8.16
N GLU A 570 5.56 -41.72 -7.38
CA GLU A 570 4.21 -42.28 -7.59
C GLU A 570 3.17 -41.23 -7.26
#